data_AF-A0A3T0SHU4-F1
#
_entry.id   AF-A0A3T0SHU4-F1
#
_cell.length_a   1.000
_cell.length_b   1.000
_cell.length_c   1.000
_cell.angle_alpha   90.00
_cell.angle_beta   90.00
_cell.angle_gamma   90.00
#
_symmetry.space_group_name_H-M   'P 1'
#
loop_
_entity.id
_entity.type
_entity.pdbx_description
1 polymer ?
#
loop_
_entity_poly.entity_id
_entity_poly.type
_entity_poly.pdbx_seq_one_letter_code
_entity_poly.pdbx_strand_id
1 'polypeptide(L)'
;MEVSIALTLAACLVLLGNHLSRVAAERHRKRISTTDVQALQQALEVLQFVQKHRGLGGQRDASAATQRLEVAGRLDRLWQEWNGDENRPAMRALWQQVRPNPADFEPHCILIEQVLESIHVLELRLAYQGNPQVTGLCEACRALEDLGRLRGLAVRAANFDTCPLDMQIQMRYLCQRLADPIGGKTLSSLIEHLEQNLINAPRINLAPAECYALITPIIDERLQGIRHSIA
;
A
#
# COMPACT_ATOMS: atom_id res chain seq x y z
N MET A 1 -15.92 -61.56 24.30
CA MET A 1 -14.67 -60.82 24.62
C MET A 1 -14.13 -60.12 23.38
N GLU A 2 -13.97 -60.85 22.27
CA GLU A 2 -13.43 -60.33 21.00
C GLU A 2 -14.20 -59.14 20.41
N VAL A 3 -15.54 -59.18 20.42
CA VAL A 3 -16.38 -58.09 19.88
C VAL A 3 -16.19 -56.78 20.66
N SER A 4 -16.03 -56.84 21.99
CA SER A 4 -15.79 -55.66 22.82
C SER A 4 -14.42 -55.05 22.55
N ILE A 5 -13.40 -55.89 22.36
CA ILE A 5 -12.04 -55.44 22.04
C ILE A 5 -12.03 -54.76 20.66
N ALA A 6 -12.69 -55.35 19.66
CA ALA A 6 -12.81 -54.79 18.33
C ALA A 6 -13.54 -53.43 18.32
N LEU A 7 -14.62 -53.28 19.10
CA LEU A 7 -15.36 -52.02 19.22
C LEU A 7 -14.53 -50.92 19.89
N THR A 8 -13.79 -51.23 20.96
CA THR A 8 -12.89 -50.27 21.61
C THR A 8 -11.78 -49.83 20.66
N LEU A 9 -11.18 -50.76 19.92
CA LEU A 9 -10.13 -50.46 18.94
C LEU A 9 -10.66 -49.57 17.81
N ALA A 10 -11.85 -49.87 17.28
CA ALA A 10 -12.50 -49.05 16.26
C ALA A 10 -12.79 -47.63 16.79
N ALA A 11 -13.30 -47.50 18.01
CA ALA A 11 -13.52 -46.20 18.64
C ALA A 11 -12.22 -45.40 18.82
N CYS A 12 -11.14 -46.06 19.28
CA CYS A 12 -9.82 -45.44 19.40
C CYS A 12 -9.29 -44.95 18.05
N LEU A 13 -9.44 -45.75 16.98
CA LEU A 13 -9.01 -45.37 15.63
C LEU A 13 -9.80 -44.18 15.09
N VAL A 14 -11.12 -44.12 15.30
CA VAL A 14 -11.95 -42.98 14.88
C VAL A 14 -11.56 -41.71 15.64
N LEU A 15 -11.37 -41.80 16.96
CA LEU A 15 -10.95 -40.66 17.78
C LEU A 15 -9.56 -40.16 17.37
N LEU A 16 -8.62 -41.07 17.13
CA LEU A 16 -7.28 -40.73 16.65
C LEU A 16 -7.32 -40.10 15.24
N GLY A 17 -8.11 -40.65 14.32
CA GLY A 17 -8.29 -40.10 12.97
C GLY A 17 -8.89 -38.70 12.98
N ASN A 18 -9.89 -38.45 13.83
CA ASN A 18 -10.49 -37.13 14.01
C ASN A 18 -9.49 -36.14 14.63
N HIS A 19 -8.71 -36.57 15.62
CA HIS A 19 -7.68 -35.75 16.24
C HIS A 19 -6.59 -35.37 15.22
N LEU A 20 -6.05 -36.34 14.47
CA LEU A 20 -5.05 -36.09 13.45
C LEU A 20 -5.57 -35.17 12.34
N SER A 21 -6.83 -35.36 11.90
CA SER A 21 -7.48 -34.49 10.93
C SER A 21 -7.61 -33.05 11.43
N ARG A 22 -7.99 -32.85 12.70
CA ARG A 22 -8.05 -31.51 13.32
C ARG A 22 -6.68 -30.86 13.39
N VAL A 23 -5.65 -31.59 13.84
CA VAL A 23 -4.27 -31.10 13.90
C VAL A 23 -3.74 -30.75 12.51
N ALA A 24 -4.02 -31.56 11.50
CA ALA A 24 -3.64 -31.29 10.11
C ALA A 24 -4.34 -30.03 9.58
N ALA A 25 -5.65 -29.88 9.83
CA ALA A 25 -6.43 -28.70 9.43
C ALA A 25 -5.93 -27.43 10.13
N GLU A 26 -5.59 -27.49 11.43
CA GLU A 26 -5.00 -26.38 12.17
C GLU A 26 -3.63 -25.99 11.62
N ARG A 27 -2.75 -26.96 11.37
CA ARG A 27 -1.44 -26.69 10.77
C ARG A 27 -1.56 -26.08 9.38
N HIS A 28 -2.49 -26.59 8.58
CA HIS A 28 -2.76 -26.07 7.25
C HIS A 28 -3.26 -24.62 7.30
N ARG A 29 -4.24 -24.33 8.16
CA ARG A 29 -4.74 -22.97 8.39
C ARG A 29 -3.63 -22.02 8.84
N LYS A 30 -2.79 -22.42 9.80
CA LYS A 30 -1.64 -21.62 10.25
C LYS A 30 -0.67 -21.33 9.11
N ARG A 31 -0.33 -22.32 8.30
CA ARG A 31 0.56 -22.14 7.14
C ARG A 31 -0.02 -21.18 6.11
N ILE A 32 -1.30 -21.33 5.76
CA ILE A 32 -1.97 -20.41 4.82
C ILE A 32 -1.95 -18.99 5.39
N SER A 33 -2.32 -18.81 6.65
CA SER A 33 -2.33 -17.50 7.30
C SER A 33 -0.93 -16.86 7.32
N THR A 34 0.13 -17.62 7.58
CA THR A 34 1.51 -17.09 7.49
C THR A 34 1.87 -16.65 6.08
N THR A 35 1.50 -17.43 5.05
CA THR A 35 1.72 -17.07 3.64
C THR A 35 0.94 -15.80 3.26
N ASP A 36 -0.32 -15.69 3.68
CA ASP A 36 -1.16 -14.53 3.39
C ASP A 36 -0.66 -13.26 4.11
N VAL A 37 -0.17 -13.38 5.36
CA VAL A 37 0.50 -12.26 6.07
C VAL A 37 1.77 -11.83 5.33
N GLN A 38 2.58 -12.76 4.86
CA GLN A 38 3.78 -12.44 4.08
C GLN A 38 3.43 -11.75 2.76
N ALA A 39 2.42 -12.25 2.04
CA ALA A 39 1.93 -11.63 0.80
C ALA A 39 1.41 -10.21 1.06
N LEU A 40 0.74 -9.99 2.19
CA LEU A 40 0.25 -8.68 2.59
C LEU A 40 1.40 -7.70 2.88
N GLN A 41 2.44 -8.14 3.59
CA GLN A 41 3.66 -7.34 3.80
C GLN A 41 4.34 -6.98 2.48
N GLN A 42 4.42 -7.93 1.54
CA GLN A 42 4.98 -7.69 0.20
C GLN A 42 4.14 -6.68 -0.59
N ALA A 43 2.81 -6.81 -0.57
CA ALA A 43 1.90 -5.87 -1.24
C ALA A 43 2.06 -4.45 -0.67
N LEU A 44 2.21 -4.31 0.65
CA LEU A 44 2.46 -3.03 1.30
C LEU A 44 3.82 -2.42 0.92
N GLU A 45 4.87 -3.24 0.81
CA GLU A 45 6.17 -2.77 0.31
C GLU A 45 6.05 -2.29 -1.14
N VAL A 46 5.38 -3.05 -2.00
CA VAL A 46 5.15 -2.65 -3.39
C VAL A 46 4.37 -1.33 -3.45
N LEU A 47 3.29 -1.19 -2.68
CA LEU A 47 2.52 0.06 -2.59
C LEU A 47 3.44 1.24 -2.26
N GLN A 48 4.25 1.11 -1.20
CA GLN A 48 5.18 2.17 -0.79
C GLN A 48 6.16 2.54 -1.91
N PHE A 49 6.80 1.54 -2.53
CA PHE A 49 7.81 1.82 -3.54
C PHE A 49 7.22 2.36 -4.84
N VAL A 50 6.02 1.92 -5.26
CA VAL A 50 5.33 2.51 -6.43
C VAL A 50 4.92 3.97 -6.13
N GLN A 51 4.38 4.25 -4.95
CA GLN A 51 4.07 5.62 -4.51
C GLN A 51 5.32 6.50 -4.46
N LYS A 52 6.45 5.95 -4.00
CA LYS A 52 7.74 6.65 -3.97
C LYS A 52 8.24 6.94 -5.39
N HIS A 53 8.21 5.95 -6.27
CA HIS A 53 8.59 6.12 -7.68
C HIS A 53 7.75 7.22 -8.36
N ARG A 54 6.42 7.18 -8.17
CA ARG A 54 5.48 8.19 -8.66
C ARG A 54 5.81 9.59 -8.13
N GLY A 55 6.08 9.71 -6.82
CA GLY A 55 6.39 10.99 -6.18
C GLY A 55 7.73 11.59 -6.63
N LEU A 56 8.72 10.75 -6.95
CA LEU A 56 10.00 11.18 -7.51
C LEU A 56 9.89 11.53 -9.00
N GLY A 57 8.87 11.04 -9.70
CA GLY A 57 8.69 11.20 -11.14
C GLY A 57 8.43 12.62 -11.61
N GLY A 58 7.94 13.51 -10.73
CA GLY A 58 7.76 14.94 -11.02
C GLY A 58 9.00 15.79 -10.74
N GLN A 59 10.10 15.20 -10.24
CA GLN A 59 11.33 15.92 -9.93
C GLN A 59 12.36 15.75 -11.07
N ARG A 60 13.17 16.78 -11.30
CA ARG A 60 14.14 16.84 -12.42
C ARG A 60 15.59 16.85 -11.96
N ASP A 61 15.85 16.97 -10.66
CA ASP A 61 17.20 16.99 -10.12
C ASP A 61 17.86 15.60 -10.12
N ALA A 62 19.19 15.59 -10.09
CA ALA A 62 19.99 14.38 -10.18
C ALA A 62 19.81 13.44 -8.95
N SER A 63 19.52 14.01 -7.78
CA SER A 63 19.27 13.22 -6.56
C SER A 63 17.98 12.42 -6.71
N ALA A 64 16.89 13.07 -7.15
CA ALA A 64 15.63 12.40 -7.42
C ALA A 64 15.76 11.35 -8.52
N ALA A 65 16.55 11.61 -9.58
CA ALA A 65 16.82 10.62 -10.63
C ALA A 65 17.52 9.36 -10.07
N THR A 66 18.53 9.53 -9.21
CA THR A 66 19.26 8.43 -8.56
C THR A 66 18.33 7.62 -7.66
N GLN A 67 17.60 8.29 -6.77
CA GLN A 67 16.63 7.63 -5.89
C GLN A 67 15.56 6.86 -6.68
N ARG A 68 15.14 7.38 -7.83
CA ARG A 68 14.14 6.75 -8.67
C ARG A 68 14.65 5.44 -9.28
N LEU A 69 15.90 5.40 -9.71
CA LEU A 69 16.55 4.18 -10.21
C LEU A 69 16.69 3.13 -9.10
N GLU A 70 17.07 3.53 -7.89
CA GLU A 70 17.14 2.63 -6.73
C GLU A 70 15.78 2.04 -6.39
N VAL A 71 14.74 2.88 -6.36
CA VAL A 71 13.35 2.48 -6.14
C VAL A 71 12.88 1.51 -7.24
N ALA A 72 13.15 1.82 -8.50
CA ALA A 72 12.78 0.95 -9.62
C ALA A 72 13.47 -0.43 -9.51
N GLY A 73 14.76 -0.45 -9.17
CA GLY A 73 15.50 -1.70 -8.96
C GLY A 73 14.99 -2.50 -7.76
N ARG A 74 14.51 -1.85 -6.69
CA ARG A 74 13.85 -2.54 -5.57
C ARG A 74 12.51 -3.12 -5.98
N LEU A 75 11.69 -2.39 -6.73
CA LEU A 75 10.43 -2.90 -7.28
C LEU A 75 10.66 -4.11 -8.18
N ASP A 76 11.67 -4.06 -9.06
CA ASP A 76 12.02 -5.18 -9.93
C ASP A 76 12.29 -6.47 -9.14
N ARG A 77 12.95 -6.37 -7.98
CA ARG A 77 13.17 -7.51 -7.05
C ARG A 77 11.88 -7.93 -6.36
N LEU A 78 11.10 -6.99 -5.82
CA LEU A 78 9.83 -7.29 -5.14
C LEU A 78 8.87 -8.05 -6.05
N TRP A 79 8.76 -7.67 -7.32
CA TRP A 79 7.91 -8.38 -8.28
C TRP A 79 8.38 -9.81 -8.59
N GLN A 80 9.68 -10.11 -8.44
CA GLN A 80 10.22 -11.46 -8.58
C GLN A 80 9.97 -12.30 -7.33
N GLU A 81 10.06 -11.68 -6.16
CA GLU A 81 9.90 -12.31 -4.84
C GLU A 81 8.44 -12.48 -4.42
N TRP A 82 7.51 -11.71 -4.99
CA TRP A 82 6.10 -11.74 -4.64
C TRP A 82 5.46 -13.06 -5.10
N ASN A 83 5.08 -13.91 -4.15
CA ASN A 83 4.38 -15.17 -4.39
C ASN A 83 2.93 -15.09 -3.89
N GLY A 84 2.00 -15.76 -4.58
CA GLY A 84 0.65 -16.02 -4.05
C GLY A 84 -0.48 -15.05 -4.42
N ASP A 85 -0.30 -14.18 -5.42
CA ASP A 85 -1.35 -13.30 -5.93
C ASP A 85 -1.66 -13.59 -7.41
N GLU A 86 -2.93 -13.86 -7.72
CA GLU A 86 -3.42 -14.16 -9.07
C GLU A 86 -3.30 -12.97 -10.03
N ASN A 87 -3.43 -11.74 -9.52
CA ASN A 87 -3.33 -10.51 -10.30
C ASN A 87 -1.87 -10.03 -10.49
N ARG A 88 -0.91 -10.65 -9.80
CA ARG A 88 0.53 -10.32 -9.90
C ARG A 88 1.04 -10.21 -11.34
N PRO A 89 0.74 -11.12 -12.29
CA PRO A 89 1.25 -10.99 -13.66
C PRO A 89 0.78 -9.72 -14.35
N ALA A 90 -0.47 -9.30 -14.15
CA ALA A 90 -1.02 -8.08 -14.73
C ALA A 90 -0.40 -6.84 -14.09
N MET A 91 -0.29 -6.80 -12.76
CA MET A 91 0.39 -5.71 -12.04
C MET A 91 1.86 -5.59 -12.45
N ARG A 92 2.57 -6.71 -12.61
CA ARG A 92 3.95 -6.72 -13.10
C ARG A 92 4.05 -6.22 -14.54
N ALA A 93 3.13 -6.62 -15.42
CA ALA A 93 3.10 -6.13 -16.80
C ALA A 93 2.87 -4.62 -16.84
N LEU A 94 1.97 -4.10 -16.00
CA LEU A 94 1.77 -2.67 -15.84
C LEU A 94 3.03 -1.98 -15.29
N TRP A 95 3.68 -2.53 -14.27
CA TRP A 95 4.95 -2.01 -13.77
C TRP A 95 6.01 -1.89 -14.88
N GLN A 96 6.14 -2.86 -15.78
CA GLN A 96 7.09 -2.77 -16.91
C GLN A 96 6.80 -1.59 -17.86
N GLN A 97 5.54 -1.16 -17.97
CA GLN A 97 5.15 0.02 -18.76
C GLN A 97 5.42 1.33 -18.00
N VAL A 98 5.17 1.32 -16.69
CA VAL A 98 5.30 2.48 -15.79
C VAL A 98 6.77 2.80 -15.50
N ARG A 99 7.59 1.78 -15.28
CA ARG A 99 9.00 1.87 -14.89
C ARG A 99 9.82 2.84 -15.75
N PRO A 100 9.81 2.78 -17.10
CA PRO A 100 10.57 3.71 -17.92
C PRO A 100 9.95 5.11 -18.00
N ASN A 101 8.69 5.29 -17.58
CA ASN A 101 7.91 6.52 -17.71
C ASN A 101 7.53 7.10 -16.34
N PRO A 102 8.51 7.47 -15.49
CA PRO A 102 8.23 7.98 -14.15
C PRO A 102 7.43 9.29 -14.15
N ALA A 103 7.53 10.08 -15.23
CA ALA A 103 6.78 11.31 -15.40
C ALA A 103 5.31 11.06 -15.78
N ASP A 104 4.90 9.84 -16.10
CA ASP A 104 3.50 9.55 -16.41
C ASP A 104 2.73 9.23 -15.12
N PHE A 105 1.79 10.08 -14.73
CA PHE A 105 1.15 9.99 -13.42
C PHE A 105 0.07 8.90 -13.36
N GLU A 106 -0.77 8.84 -14.39
CA GLU A 106 -1.99 8.04 -14.36
C GLU A 106 -1.73 6.53 -14.33
N PRO A 107 -0.77 5.98 -15.11
CA PRO A 107 -0.43 4.57 -15.02
C PRO A 107 0.09 4.14 -13.63
N HIS A 108 0.73 5.04 -12.88
CA HIS A 108 1.09 4.74 -11.49
C HIS A 108 -0.15 4.66 -10.60
N CYS A 109 -1.13 5.55 -10.77
CA CYS A 109 -2.39 5.53 -10.03
C CYS A 109 -3.13 4.21 -10.29
N ILE A 110 -3.22 3.78 -11.56
CA ILE A 110 -3.83 2.50 -11.93
C ILE A 110 -3.11 1.33 -11.24
N LEU A 111 -1.77 1.31 -11.27
CA LEU A 111 -0.99 0.25 -10.61
C LEU A 111 -1.22 0.24 -9.11
N ILE A 112 -1.27 1.42 -8.47
CA ILE A 112 -1.53 1.53 -7.04
C ILE A 112 -2.93 1.01 -6.69
N GLU A 113 -3.96 1.33 -7.48
CA GLU A 113 -5.31 0.80 -7.24
C GLU A 113 -5.35 -0.73 -7.34
N GLN A 114 -4.62 -1.34 -8.29
CA GLN A 114 -4.52 -2.80 -8.37
C GLN A 114 -3.85 -3.40 -7.13
N VAL A 115 -2.80 -2.75 -6.61
CA VAL A 115 -2.13 -3.19 -5.38
C VAL A 115 -3.03 -3.03 -4.16
N LEU A 116 -3.81 -1.94 -4.08
CA LEU A 116 -4.78 -1.72 -3.01
C LEU A 116 -5.90 -2.78 -3.03
N GLU A 117 -6.36 -3.19 -4.21
CA GLU A 117 -7.31 -4.28 -4.35
C GLU A 117 -6.73 -5.62 -3.87
N SER A 118 -5.48 -5.92 -4.23
CA SER A 118 -4.77 -7.09 -3.69
C SER A 118 -4.68 -7.07 -2.16
N ILE A 119 -4.38 -5.90 -1.56
CA ILE A 119 -4.37 -5.73 -0.09
C ILE A 119 -5.76 -6.00 0.49
N HIS A 120 -6.83 -5.52 -0.15
CA HIS A 120 -8.20 -5.74 0.29
C HIS A 120 -8.57 -7.23 0.31
N VAL A 121 -8.26 -7.95 -0.76
CA VAL A 121 -8.53 -9.40 -0.86
C VAL A 121 -7.76 -10.17 0.22
N LEU A 122 -6.50 -9.80 0.48
CA LEU A 122 -5.69 -10.42 1.53
C LEU A 122 -6.25 -10.13 2.93
N GLU A 123 -6.67 -8.90 3.20
CA GLU A 123 -7.34 -8.52 4.44
C GLU A 123 -8.59 -9.38 4.69
N LEU A 124 -9.49 -9.48 3.70
CA LEU A 124 -10.72 -10.26 3.81
C LEU A 124 -10.43 -11.74 4.10
N ARG A 125 -9.43 -12.31 3.41
CA ARG A 125 -9.02 -13.69 3.59
C ARG A 125 -8.46 -13.94 4.99
N LEU A 126 -7.58 -13.07 5.45
CA LEU A 126 -6.97 -13.16 6.79
C LEU A 126 -8.00 -12.96 7.91
N ALA A 127 -8.93 -12.04 7.74
CA ALA A 127 -10.05 -11.83 8.67
C ALA A 127 -10.92 -13.08 8.77
N TYR A 128 -11.29 -13.69 7.63
CA TYR A 128 -12.05 -14.95 7.60
C TYR A 128 -11.30 -16.11 8.28
N GLN A 129 -9.98 -16.12 8.23
CA GLN A 129 -9.13 -17.12 8.90
C GLN A 129 -8.97 -16.88 10.41
N GLY A 130 -9.56 -15.83 10.97
CA GLY A 130 -9.51 -15.52 12.41
C GLY A 130 -8.36 -14.61 12.81
N ASN A 131 -7.85 -13.76 11.90
CA ASN A 131 -6.88 -12.70 12.20
C ASN A 131 -7.58 -11.33 12.23
N PRO A 132 -8.30 -10.95 13.30
CA PRO A 132 -9.04 -9.68 13.33
C PRO A 132 -8.12 -8.44 13.38
N GLN A 133 -6.84 -8.62 13.72
CA GLN A 133 -5.87 -7.52 13.82
C GLN A 133 -5.60 -6.80 12.49
N VAL A 134 -5.87 -7.46 11.35
CA VAL A 134 -5.69 -6.83 10.02
C VAL A 134 -6.94 -6.08 9.53
N THR A 135 -8.03 -6.07 10.28
CA THR A 135 -9.26 -5.37 9.89
C THR A 135 -9.05 -3.85 9.88
N GLY A 136 -9.54 -3.19 8.82
CA GLY A 136 -9.34 -1.76 8.55
C GLY A 136 -8.05 -1.45 7.78
N LEU A 137 -7.27 -2.46 7.39
CA LEU A 137 -5.97 -2.25 6.75
C LEU A 137 -6.09 -1.64 5.35
N CYS A 138 -7.00 -2.13 4.52
CA CYS A 138 -7.25 -1.56 3.19
C CYS A 138 -7.64 -0.09 3.30
N GLU A 139 -8.52 0.26 4.24
CA GLU A 139 -8.93 1.64 4.49
C GLU A 139 -7.75 2.52 4.89
N ALA A 140 -6.89 2.04 5.81
CA ALA A 140 -5.68 2.74 6.19
C ALA A 140 -4.70 2.93 5.01
N CYS A 141 -4.55 1.92 4.15
CA CYS A 141 -3.74 2.00 2.93
C CYS A 141 -4.33 2.96 1.89
N ARG A 142 -5.67 3.06 1.78
CA ARG A 142 -6.33 4.04 0.91
C ARG A 142 -6.14 5.47 1.43
N ALA A 143 -6.26 5.69 2.74
CA ALA A 143 -5.95 6.98 3.36
C ALA A 143 -4.46 7.37 3.16
N LEU A 144 -3.55 6.40 3.26
CA LEU A 144 -2.14 6.59 2.92
C LEU A 144 -1.96 6.98 1.45
N GLU A 145 -2.70 6.35 0.53
CA GLU A 145 -2.66 6.69 -0.89
C GLU A 145 -3.18 8.10 -1.18
N ASP A 146 -4.16 8.62 -0.45
CA ASP A 146 -4.59 10.01 -0.63
C ASP A 146 -3.45 11.00 -0.37
N LEU A 147 -2.63 10.75 0.68
CA LEU A 147 -1.41 11.51 0.94
C LEU A 147 -0.37 11.29 -0.17
N GLY A 148 -0.20 10.04 -0.61
CA GLY A 148 0.70 9.68 -1.71
C GLY A 148 0.35 10.37 -3.03
N ARG A 149 -0.94 10.50 -3.32
CA ARG A 149 -1.50 11.14 -4.52
C ARG A 149 -1.36 12.65 -4.41
N LEU A 150 -1.67 13.22 -3.24
CA LEU A 150 -1.44 14.64 -2.95
C LEU A 150 0.03 15.00 -3.16
N ARG A 151 0.97 14.18 -2.64
CA ARG A 151 2.41 14.36 -2.89
C ARG A 151 2.74 14.36 -4.37
N GLY A 152 2.28 13.35 -5.11
CA GLY A 152 2.59 13.24 -6.53
C GLY A 152 2.04 14.41 -7.37
N LEU A 153 0.83 14.89 -7.07
CA LEU A 153 0.25 16.06 -7.71
C LEU A 153 1.00 17.34 -7.33
N ALA A 154 1.30 17.54 -6.04
CA ALA A 154 1.94 18.75 -5.55
C ALA A 154 3.33 18.95 -6.16
N VAL A 155 4.13 17.87 -6.23
CA VAL A 155 5.45 17.89 -6.88
C VAL A 155 5.35 18.27 -8.35
N ARG A 156 4.32 17.80 -9.07
CA ARG A 156 4.13 18.08 -10.50
C ARG A 156 3.65 19.50 -10.73
N ALA A 157 2.64 19.94 -9.98
CA ALA A 157 2.13 21.30 -10.01
C ALA A 157 3.26 22.31 -9.76
N ALA A 158 4.20 22.00 -8.85
CA ALA A 158 5.35 22.83 -8.53
C ALA A 158 6.34 23.06 -9.70
N ASN A 159 6.18 22.40 -10.85
CA ASN A 159 6.97 22.66 -12.06
C ASN A 159 6.35 23.74 -12.97
N PHE A 160 5.21 24.31 -12.61
CA PHE A 160 4.52 25.36 -13.36
C PHE A 160 4.66 26.72 -12.67
N ASP A 161 4.41 27.80 -13.41
CA ASP A 161 4.36 29.16 -12.83
C ASP A 161 3.10 29.34 -11.96
N THR A 162 1.99 28.73 -12.38
CA THR A 162 0.70 28.69 -11.69
C THR A 162 0.16 27.26 -11.69
N CYS A 163 -0.60 26.90 -10.66
CA CYS A 163 -1.14 25.53 -10.56
C CYS A 163 -2.15 25.28 -11.71
N PRO A 164 -1.94 24.24 -12.54
CA PRO A 164 -2.94 23.83 -13.53
C PRO A 164 -4.29 23.54 -12.88
N LEU A 165 -5.39 23.95 -13.54
CA LEU A 165 -6.74 23.88 -12.97
C LEU A 165 -7.18 22.46 -12.61
N ASP A 166 -6.86 21.48 -13.47
CA ASP A 166 -7.17 20.06 -13.25
C ASP A 166 -6.44 19.52 -12.01
N MET A 167 -5.16 19.85 -11.83
CA MET A 167 -4.39 19.49 -10.64
C MET A 167 -4.89 20.23 -9.40
N GLN A 168 -5.27 21.50 -9.55
CA GLN A 168 -5.83 22.31 -8.47
C GLN A 168 -7.12 21.69 -7.92
N ILE A 169 -8.06 21.31 -8.80
CA ILE A 169 -9.32 20.67 -8.42
C ILE A 169 -9.05 19.33 -7.70
N GLN A 170 -8.17 18.49 -8.25
CA GLN A 170 -7.83 17.20 -7.65
C GLN A 170 -7.18 17.37 -6.26
N MET A 171 -6.23 18.29 -6.12
CA MET A 171 -5.58 18.55 -4.83
C MET A 171 -6.56 19.11 -3.80
N ARG A 172 -7.45 20.03 -4.18
CA ARG A 172 -8.49 20.55 -3.27
C ARG A 172 -9.41 19.45 -2.77
N TYR A 173 -9.82 18.54 -3.65
CA TYR A 173 -10.63 17.39 -3.26
C TYR A 173 -9.89 16.47 -2.27
N LEU A 174 -8.60 16.19 -2.52
CA LEU A 174 -7.77 15.40 -1.61
C LEU A 174 -7.59 16.10 -0.26
N CYS A 175 -7.30 17.41 -0.25
CA CYS A 175 -7.19 18.19 0.98
C CYS A 175 -8.49 18.16 1.80
N GLN A 176 -9.66 18.26 1.16
CA GLN A 176 -10.95 18.14 1.85
C GLN A 176 -11.16 16.77 2.49
N ARG A 177 -10.80 15.68 1.79
CA ARG A 177 -10.89 14.31 2.33
C ARG A 177 -9.91 14.07 3.47
N LEU A 178 -8.73 14.68 3.41
CA LEU A 178 -7.68 14.57 4.43
C LEU A 178 -7.93 15.47 5.65
N ALA A 179 -8.81 16.47 5.54
CA ALA A 179 -9.14 17.40 6.62
C ALA A 179 -10.01 16.78 7.74
N ASP A 180 -10.27 15.47 7.70
CA ASP A 180 -10.96 14.74 8.75
C ASP A 180 -10.28 14.96 10.12
N PRO A 181 -11.01 15.29 11.21
CA PRO A 181 -10.46 15.60 12.54
C PRO A 181 -9.45 14.61 13.13
N ILE A 182 -9.36 13.38 12.62
CA ILE A 182 -8.35 12.37 13.02
C ILE A 182 -6.94 12.71 12.51
N GLY A 183 -6.83 13.62 11.53
CA GLY A 183 -5.58 14.02 10.87
C GLY A 183 -4.54 14.70 11.75
N GLY A 184 -4.97 15.32 12.85
CA GLY A 184 -4.10 16.04 13.79
C GLY A 184 -3.57 17.37 13.24
N LYS A 185 -2.98 18.19 14.13
CA LYS A 185 -2.52 19.56 13.80
C LYS A 185 -1.49 19.61 12.67
N THR A 186 -0.60 18.63 12.59
CA THR A 186 0.46 18.56 11.57
C THR A 186 -0.12 18.47 10.16
N LEU A 187 -1.17 17.67 9.95
CA LEU A 187 -1.81 17.53 8.64
C LEU A 187 -2.56 18.81 8.24
N SER A 188 -3.26 19.44 9.19
CA SER A 188 -3.93 20.72 8.94
C SER A 188 -2.94 21.81 8.53
N SER A 189 -1.82 21.95 9.23
CA SER A 189 -0.78 22.93 8.88
C SER A 189 -0.13 22.64 7.53
N LEU A 190 0.05 21.36 7.16
CA LEU A 190 0.53 20.98 5.84
C LEU A 190 -0.46 21.40 4.74
N ILE A 191 -1.76 21.13 4.95
CA ILE A 191 -2.81 21.48 3.98
C ILE A 191 -2.86 22.99 3.78
N GLU A 192 -2.89 23.77 4.87
CA GLU A 192 -2.86 25.23 4.80
C GLU A 192 -1.63 25.74 4.03
N HIS A 193 -0.47 25.14 4.28
CA HIS A 193 0.77 25.52 3.61
C HIS A 193 0.72 25.25 2.09
N LEU A 194 0.19 24.09 1.67
CA LEU A 194 -0.03 23.77 0.25
C LEU A 194 -1.07 24.69 -0.38
N GLU A 195 -2.14 25.00 0.33
CA GLU A 195 -3.19 25.90 -0.16
C GLU A 195 -2.66 27.30 -0.44
N GLN A 196 -1.84 27.85 0.45
CA GLN A 196 -1.30 29.21 0.34
C GLN A 196 -0.19 29.34 -0.70
N ASN A 197 0.67 28.32 -0.83
CA ASN A 197 1.92 28.44 -1.60
C ASN A 197 1.92 27.68 -2.93
N LEU A 198 0.92 26.83 -3.17
CA LEU A 198 0.82 26.02 -4.39
C LEU A 198 -0.56 26.07 -5.02
N ILE A 199 -1.60 25.65 -4.27
CA ILE A 199 -2.93 25.39 -4.85
C ILE A 199 -3.65 26.69 -5.21
N ASN A 200 -3.74 27.63 -4.28
CA ASN A 200 -4.47 28.90 -4.49
C ASN A 200 -3.52 30.08 -4.78
N ALA A 201 -2.21 29.81 -4.87
CA ALA A 201 -1.21 30.84 -5.01
C ALA A 201 -1.28 31.49 -6.40
N PRO A 202 -1.28 32.83 -6.50
CA PRO A 202 -1.21 33.53 -7.79
C PRO A 202 0.06 33.21 -8.59
N ARG A 203 1.13 32.82 -7.88
CA ARG A 203 2.35 32.22 -8.41
C ARG A 203 2.81 31.15 -7.44
N ILE A 204 3.31 30.05 -7.97
CA ILE A 204 3.81 28.94 -7.16
C ILE A 204 5.08 29.36 -6.42
N ASN A 205 5.09 29.13 -5.10
CA ASN A 205 6.20 29.47 -4.20
C ASN A 205 6.84 28.23 -3.56
N LEU A 206 6.55 27.04 -4.08
CA LEU A 206 7.12 25.78 -3.62
C LEU A 206 7.82 25.08 -4.77
N ALA A 207 9.07 24.68 -4.55
CA ALA A 207 9.79 23.83 -5.48
C ALA A 207 9.32 22.36 -5.39
N PRO A 208 9.46 21.58 -6.47
CA PRO A 208 9.07 20.16 -6.47
C PRO A 208 9.69 19.34 -5.31
N ALA A 209 10.96 19.58 -4.99
CA ALA A 209 11.64 18.91 -3.88
C ALA A 209 11.08 19.30 -2.51
N GLU A 210 10.65 20.55 -2.33
CA GLU A 210 10.02 21.04 -1.10
C GLU A 210 8.65 20.38 -0.90
N CYS A 211 7.82 20.31 -1.95
CA CYS A 211 6.55 19.57 -1.91
C CYS A 211 6.75 18.10 -1.51
N TYR A 212 7.77 17.46 -2.08
CA TYR A 212 8.09 16.06 -1.76
C TYR A 212 8.52 15.91 -0.30
N ALA A 213 9.42 16.77 0.18
CA ALA A 213 9.94 16.75 1.55
C ALA A 213 8.86 17.10 2.59
N LEU A 214 7.94 18.00 2.27
CA LEU A 214 6.85 18.43 3.17
C LEU A 214 5.90 17.27 3.51
N ILE A 215 5.54 16.45 2.53
CA ILE A 215 4.49 15.43 2.69
C ILE A 215 5.06 14.06 3.13
N THR A 216 6.31 13.76 2.78
CA THR A 216 6.92 12.44 3.04
C THR A 216 6.95 12.03 4.51
N PRO A 217 7.26 12.91 5.50
CA PRO A 217 7.24 12.53 6.91
C PRO A 217 5.87 12.01 7.39
N ILE A 218 4.77 12.61 6.93
CA ILE A 218 3.42 12.17 7.31
C ILE A 218 3.11 10.80 6.70
N ILE A 219 3.51 10.57 5.45
CA ILE A 219 3.38 9.25 4.79
C ILE A 219 4.17 8.20 5.56
N ASP A 220 5.42 8.50 5.93
CA ASP A 220 6.29 7.56 6.62
C ASP A 220 5.77 7.20 8.03
N GLU A 221 5.25 8.19 8.77
CA GLU A 221 4.61 7.98 10.08
C GLU A 221 3.36 7.08 9.96
N ARG A 222 2.46 7.39 9.02
CA ARG A 222 1.24 6.59 8.80
C ARG A 222 1.57 5.18 8.35
N LEU A 223 2.54 5.01 7.45
CA LEU A 223 3.01 3.71 7.01
C LEU A 223 3.63 2.90 8.15
N GLN A 224 4.38 3.54 9.05
CA GLN A 224 4.90 2.89 10.23
C GLN A 224 3.76 2.38 11.11
N GLY A 225 2.72 3.18 11.35
CA GLY A 225 1.52 2.73 12.08
C GLY A 225 0.86 1.50 11.43
N ILE A 226 0.71 1.51 10.11
CA ILE A 226 0.17 0.38 9.34
C ILE A 226 1.03 -0.89 9.48
N ARG A 227 2.36 -0.76 9.45
CA ARG A 227 3.24 -1.94 9.61
C ARG A 227 3.13 -2.59 10.98
N HIS A 228 2.92 -1.79 12.03
CA HIS A 228 2.73 -2.31 13.39
C HIS A 228 1.42 -3.08 13.56
N SER A 229 0.38 -2.86 12.74
CA SER A 229 -0.86 -3.63 12.84
C SER A 229 -0.80 -5.01 12.16
N ILE A 230 0.22 -5.23 11.33
CA ILE A 230 0.44 -6.50 10.63
C ILE A 230 1.39 -7.42 11.42
N ALA A 231 2.27 -6.84 12.26
CA ALA A 231 3.25 -7.55 13.09
C ALA A 231 2.60 -8.28 14.28
#